data_AF-A0A562J0Q3-F1
#
_entry.id   AF-A0A562J0Q3-F1
#
_cell.length_a   1.000
_cell.length_b   1.000
_cell.length_c   1.000
_cell.angle_alpha   90.00
_cell.angle_beta   90.00
_cell.angle_gamma   90.00
#
_symmetry.space_group_name_H-M   'P 1'
#
loop_
_entity.id
_entity.type
_entity.pdbx_description
1 polymer ?
#
loop_
_entity_poly.entity_id
_entity_poly.type
_entity_poly.pdbx_seq_one_letter_code
_entity_poly.pdbx_strand_id
1 'polypeptide(L)'
;MLSKPKSIITKAISEFITLALLVTFVPAAVLFDMLNLKTVGELSVTQVSQTLLLFASSFIFWLHAWKFPEYRGFCVLVAGFFSCMLIREQDGLFDYVYHGFWFWPAMLLSTVCILYASTLGKKSVLRPMAYFIDTKAYYHIIFGVLIVLVFSRIFGSGRMIWKHIMIAEYSYDYKAALQEGLELLGYIFIAYGSYIFHRQKAHTELSNQ
;
A
#
# COMPACT_ATOMS: atom_id res chain seq x y z
N MET A 1 -10.57 -22.59 -22.33
CA MET A 1 -11.33 -23.47 -21.42
C MET A 1 -12.28 -22.57 -20.60
N LEU A 2 -13.55 -22.46 -20.99
CA LEU A 2 -14.53 -21.58 -20.33
C LEU A 2 -14.75 -22.09 -18.90
N SER A 3 -14.29 -21.36 -17.89
CA SER A 3 -14.58 -21.68 -16.49
C SER A 3 -16.09 -21.73 -16.29
N LYS A 4 -16.61 -22.82 -15.70
CA LYS A 4 -18.05 -22.98 -15.46
C LYS A 4 -18.58 -21.74 -14.71
N PRO A 5 -19.72 -21.15 -15.08
CA PRO A 5 -20.22 -19.88 -14.53
C PRO A 5 -20.29 -19.88 -13.00
N LYS A 6 -20.60 -21.03 -12.39
CA LYS A 6 -20.57 -21.24 -10.93
C LYS A 6 -19.20 -20.88 -10.31
N SER A 7 -18.10 -21.30 -10.93
CA SER A 7 -16.74 -21.05 -10.41
C SER A 7 -16.33 -19.58 -10.45
N ILE A 8 -16.84 -18.81 -11.43
CA ILE A 8 -16.61 -17.36 -11.53
C ILE A 8 -17.33 -16.66 -10.38
N ILE A 9 -18.60 -17.01 -10.17
CA ILE A 9 -19.42 -16.45 -9.09
C ILE A 9 -18.82 -16.77 -7.72
N THR A 10 -18.40 -18.02 -7.48
CA THR A 10 -17.77 -18.41 -6.20
C THR A 10 -16.49 -17.62 -5.93
N LYS A 11 -15.65 -17.38 -6.94
CA LYS A 11 -14.44 -16.54 -6.79
C LYS A 11 -14.80 -15.09 -6.44
N ALA A 12 -15.79 -14.52 -7.10
CA ALA A 12 -16.24 -13.16 -6.83
C ALA A 12 -16.83 -13.01 -5.42
N ILE A 13 -17.63 -13.97 -4.95
CA ILE A 13 -18.17 -14.00 -3.58
C ILE A 13 -17.03 -14.11 -2.56
N SER A 14 -16.08 -15.02 -2.78
CA SER A 14 -14.94 -15.20 -1.88
C SER A 14 -14.08 -13.94 -1.79
N GLU A 15 -13.87 -13.26 -2.91
CA GLU A 15 -13.16 -11.98 -2.96
C GLU A 15 -13.91 -10.88 -2.22
N PHE A 16 -15.23 -10.76 -2.43
CA PHE A 16 -16.06 -9.81 -1.70
C PHE A 16 -15.99 -10.03 -0.19
N ILE A 17 -16.14 -11.28 0.27
CA ILE A 17 -16.05 -11.62 1.70
C ILE A 17 -14.67 -11.28 2.25
N THR A 18 -13.61 -11.60 1.51
CA THR A 18 -12.23 -11.29 1.93
C THR A 18 -12.03 -9.79 2.09
N LEU A 19 -12.44 -9.00 1.09
CA LEU A 19 -12.35 -7.53 1.15
C LEU A 19 -13.22 -6.95 2.24
N ALA A 20 -14.43 -7.47 2.46
CA ALA A 20 -15.31 -7.03 3.54
C ALA A 20 -14.64 -7.22 4.91
N LEU A 21 -14.06 -8.41 5.16
CA LEU A 21 -13.33 -8.69 6.40
C LEU A 21 -12.12 -7.76 6.58
N LEU A 22 -11.32 -7.55 5.53
CA LEU A 22 -10.17 -6.66 5.57
C LEU A 22 -10.60 -5.20 5.82
N VAL A 23 -11.66 -4.73 5.19
CA VAL A 23 -12.17 -3.37 5.40
C VAL A 23 -12.75 -3.21 6.80
N THR A 24 -13.43 -4.22 7.35
CA THR A 24 -13.93 -4.20 8.75
C THR A 24 -12.80 -4.22 9.77
N PHE A 25 -11.64 -4.82 9.46
CA PHE A 25 -10.48 -4.77 10.33
C PHE A 25 -10.00 -3.33 10.60
N VAL A 26 -10.14 -2.42 9.64
CA VAL A 26 -9.70 -1.02 9.77
C VAL A 26 -10.34 -0.31 10.99
N PRO A 27 -11.68 -0.16 11.08
CA PRO A 27 -12.30 0.49 12.23
C PRO A 27 -12.10 -0.31 13.53
N ALA A 28 -11.96 -1.65 13.45
CA ALA A 28 -11.68 -2.46 14.63
C ALA A 28 -10.29 -2.17 15.22
N ALA A 29 -9.25 -2.04 14.38
CA ALA A 29 -7.90 -1.69 14.80
C ALA A 29 -7.84 -0.28 15.40
N VAL A 30 -8.44 0.71 14.71
CA VAL A 30 -8.49 2.09 15.22
C VAL A 30 -9.27 2.19 16.53
N LEU A 31 -10.40 1.51 16.65
CA LEU A 31 -11.18 1.48 17.90
C LEU A 31 -10.36 0.86 19.04
N PHE A 32 -9.67 -0.24 18.78
CA PHE A 32 -8.80 -0.87 19.76
C PHE A 32 -7.71 0.11 20.26
N ASP A 33 -7.06 0.81 19.34
CA ASP A 33 -6.03 1.80 19.66
C ASP A 33 -6.61 2.96 20.49
N MET A 34 -7.77 3.50 20.10
CA MET A 34 -8.39 4.62 20.81
C MET A 34 -8.87 4.23 22.22
N LEU A 35 -9.35 3.00 22.42
CA LEU A 35 -9.81 2.54 23.74
C LEU A 35 -8.65 2.25 24.70
N ASN A 36 -7.54 1.72 24.21
CA ASN A 36 -6.43 1.25 25.06
C ASN A 36 -5.28 2.26 25.18
N LEU A 37 -4.95 2.96 24.09
CA LEU A 37 -3.81 3.87 24.00
C LEU A 37 -4.22 5.35 23.98
N LYS A 38 -5.53 5.64 23.89
CA LYS A 38 -6.14 6.99 23.79
C LYS A 38 -5.74 7.80 22.57
N THR A 39 -4.82 7.29 21.76
CA THR A 39 -4.36 7.88 20.51
C THR A 39 -3.81 6.77 19.60
N VAL A 40 -3.68 7.06 18.31
CA VAL A 40 -3.01 6.18 17.36
C VAL A 40 -1.55 6.63 17.27
N GLY A 41 -0.66 5.91 17.93
CA GLY A 41 0.78 6.21 17.98
C GLY A 41 1.66 5.09 17.40
N GLU A 42 2.99 5.27 17.50
CA GLU A 42 4.02 4.43 16.84
C GLU A 42 3.90 2.91 17.04
N LEU A 43 3.41 2.49 18.21
CA LEU A 43 3.27 1.07 18.57
C LEU A 43 1.81 0.59 18.56
N SER A 44 0.91 1.33 17.92
CA SER A 44 -0.49 0.97 17.83
C SER A 44 -0.72 -0.19 16.86
N VAL A 45 -1.84 -0.91 17.01
CA VAL A 45 -2.22 -2.00 16.11
C VAL A 45 -2.36 -1.48 14.68
N THR A 46 -2.89 -0.27 14.52
CA THR A 46 -3.01 0.41 13.23
C THR A 46 -1.64 0.58 12.57
N GLN A 47 -0.68 1.23 13.22
CA GLN A 47 0.62 1.54 12.60
C GLN A 47 1.48 0.30 12.34
N VAL A 48 1.44 -0.69 13.25
CA VAL A 48 2.09 -1.99 13.03
C VAL A 48 1.49 -2.69 11.80
N SER A 49 0.16 -2.67 11.67
CA SER A 49 -0.52 -3.28 10.52
C SER A 49 -0.19 -2.58 9.21
N GLN A 50 -0.20 -1.24 9.18
CA GLN A 50 0.20 -0.44 8.01
C GLN A 50 1.62 -0.81 7.56
N THR A 51 2.55 -0.86 8.50
CA THR A 51 3.97 -1.20 8.27
C THR A 51 4.12 -2.61 7.70
N LEU A 52 3.46 -3.61 8.29
CA LEU A 52 3.51 -4.99 7.82
C LEU A 52 2.91 -5.16 6.42
N LEU A 53 1.77 -4.53 6.15
CA LEU A 53 1.10 -4.58 4.85
C LEU A 53 1.98 -3.96 3.76
N LEU A 54 2.60 -2.82 4.05
CA LEU A 54 3.44 -2.11 3.11
C LEU A 54 4.78 -2.82 2.88
N PHE A 55 5.37 -3.39 3.94
CA PHE A 55 6.55 -4.26 3.85
C PHE A 55 6.25 -5.49 2.97
N ALA A 56 5.14 -6.19 3.22
CA ALA A 56 4.75 -7.34 2.42
C ALA A 56 4.53 -6.97 0.94
N SER A 57 3.88 -5.83 0.68
CA SER A 57 3.66 -5.30 -0.68
C SER A 57 4.98 -5.03 -1.39
N SER A 58 5.89 -4.30 -0.74
CA SER A 58 7.22 -4.00 -1.27
C SER A 58 8.02 -5.28 -1.53
N PHE A 59 8.02 -6.20 -0.57
CA PHE A 59 8.73 -7.48 -0.68
C PHE A 59 8.23 -8.32 -1.86
N ILE A 60 6.92 -8.39 -2.10
CA ILE A 60 6.36 -9.10 -3.26
C ILE A 60 6.93 -8.56 -4.57
N PHE A 61 7.03 -7.24 -4.74
CA PHE A 61 7.56 -6.64 -5.96
C PHE A 61 9.09 -6.79 -6.08
N TRP A 62 9.83 -6.72 -4.96
CA TRP A 62 11.27 -7.04 -4.95
C TRP A 62 11.54 -8.49 -5.36
N LEU A 63 10.76 -9.43 -4.83
CA LEU A 63 10.84 -10.83 -5.23
C LEU A 63 10.55 -11.02 -6.72
N HIS A 64 9.56 -10.31 -7.28
CA HIS A 64 9.29 -10.37 -8.72
C HIS A 64 10.42 -9.78 -9.55
N ALA A 65 11.00 -8.65 -9.12
CA ALA A 65 12.14 -8.05 -9.79
C ALA A 65 13.33 -9.01 -9.86
N TRP A 66 13.55 -9.80 -8.80
CA TRP A 66 14.58 -10.83 -8.76
C TRP A 66 14.26 -11.97 -9.73
N LYS A 67 13.07 -12.58 -9.60
CA LYS A 67 12.67 -13.80 -10.33
C LYS A 67 12.45 -13.58 -11.82
N PHE A 68 11.98 -12.41 -12.24
CA PHE A 68 11.58 -12.13 -13.62
C PHE A 68 12.42 -11.01 -14.26
N PRO A 69 13.57 -11.33 -14.88
CA PRO A 69 14.43 -10.34 -15.54
C PRO A 69 13.68 -9.46 -16.54
N GLU A 70 12.71 -10.01 -17.27
CA GLU A 70 11.92 -9.27 -18.26
C GLU A 70 11.09 -8.13 -17.64
N TYR A 71 10.60 -8.33 -16.40
CA TYR A 71 9.74 -7.38 -15.67
C TYR A 71 10.52 -6.52 -14.67
N ARG A 72 11.84 -6.74 -14.58
CA ARG A 72 12.69 -6.21 -13.50
C ARG A 72 12.62 -4.70 -13.39
N GLY A 73 12.72 -3.97 -14.50
CA GLY A 73 12.69 -2.50 -14.48
C GLY A 73 11.41 -1.97 -13.84
N PHE A 74 10.24 -2.44 -14.29
CA PHE A 74 8.96 -2.05 -13.71
C PHE A 74 8.83 -2.46 -12.24
N CYS A 75 9.15 -3.71 -11.90
CA CYS A 75 9.01 -4.20 -10.53
C CYS A 75 9.93 -3.46 -9.55
N VAL A 76 11.14 -3.07 -9.96
CA VAL A 76 12.04 -2.24 -9.12
C VAL A 76 11.45 -0.85 -8.86
N LEU A 77 10.79 -0.24 -9.86
CA LEU A 77 10.15 1.07 -9.66
C LEU A 77 9.00 0.98 -8.65
N VAL A 78 8.14 -0.03 -8.76
CA VAL A 78 7.01 -0.22 -7.82
C VAL A 78 7.53 -0.60 -6.43
N ALA A 79 8.49 -1.52 -6.33
CA ALA A 79 9.08 -1.92 -5.06
C ALA A 79 9.80 -0.75 -4.39
N GLY A 80 10.55 0.05 -5.14
CA GLY A 80 11.21 1.27 -4.67
C GLY A 80 10.22 2.30 -4.16
N PHE A 81 9.11 2.51 -4.89
CA PHE A 81 8.03 3.41 -4.46
C PHE A 81 7.40 2.97 -3.13
N PHE A 82 7.00 1.70 -2.98
CA PHE A 82 6.48 1.19 -1.71
C PHE A 82 7.50 1.19 -0.59
N SER A 83 8.78 0.95 -0.90
CA SER A 83 9.86 1.07 0.08
C SER A 83 10.05 2.52 0.55
N CYS A 84 9.90 3.51 -0.34
CA CYS A 84 9.93 4.92 0.06
C CYS A 84 8.73 5.29 0.95
N MET A 85 7.54 4.77 0.62
CA MET A 85 6.37 4.92 1.50
C MET A 85 6.61 4.27 2.87
N LEU A 86 7.29 3.11 2.92
CA LEU A 86 7.63 2.41 4.16
C LEU A 86 8.62 3.20 5.01
N ILE A 87 9.65 3.78 4.38
CA ILE A 87 10.59 4.67 5.05
C ILE A 87 9.86 5.89 5.65
N ARG A 88 8.90 6.46 4.91
CA ARG A 88 8.07 7.58 5.39
C ARG A 88 7.20 7.17 6.58
N GLU A 89 6.63 5.97 6.58
CA GLU A 89 5.77 5.48 7.67
C GLU A 89 6.56 5.21 8.97
N GLN A 90 7.87 5.00 8.84
CA GLN A 90 8.80 4.82 9.95
C GLN A 90 9.51 6.13 10.32
N ASP A 91 8.92 7.29 10.00
CA ASP A 91 9.49 8.60 10.28
C ASP A 91 9.85 8.78 11.77
N GLY A 92 9.01 8.31 12.68
CA GLY A 92 9.28 8.30 14.13
C GLY A 92 10.58 7.59 14.51
N LEU A 93 10.93 6.48 13.85
CA LEU A 93 12.21 5.80 14.07
C LEU A 93 13.40 6.59 13.53
N PHE A 94 13.24 7.27 12.40
CA PHE A 94 14.32 8.08 11.81
C PHE A 94 14.54 9.40 12.52
N ASP A 95 13.51 9.90 13.21
CA ASP A 95 13.56 11.14 13.98
C ASP A 95 14.47 11.05 15.21
N TYR A 96 14.83 9.84 15.68
CA TYR A 96 15.90 9.64 16.67
C TYR A 96 17.28 10.12 16.19
N VAL A 97 17.52 10.18 14.88
CA VAL A 97 18.76 10.68 14.31
C VAL A 97 18.66 12.20 14.12
N TYR A 98 17.65 12.64 13.38
CA TYR A 98 17.34 14.04 13.12
C TYR A 98 15.91 14.16 12.60
N HIS A 99 15.19 15.20 12.98
CA HIS A 99 13.80 15.40 12.55
C HIS A 99 13.69 15.46 11.03
N GLY A 100 12.87 14.57 10.45
CA GLY A 100 12.69 14.47 9.00
C GLY A 100 13.84 13.77 8.27
N PHE A 101 14.72 13.06 8.99
CA PHE A 101 15.85 12.33 8.39
C PHE A 101 15.41 11.30 7.36
N TRP A 102 14.21 10.72 7.50
CA TRP A 102 13.60 9.78 6.56
C TRP A 102 13.63 10.24 5.09
N PHE A 103 13.65 11.56 4.85
CA PHE A 103 13.72 12.15 3.50
C PHE A 103 14.96 11.70 2.74
N TRP A 104 16.13 11.67 3.38
CA TRP A 104 17.40 11.36 2.70
C TRP A 104 17.50 9.90 2.26
N PRO A 105 17.22 8.89 3.10
CA PRO A 105 17.13 7.49 2.67
C PRO A 105 16.09 7.28 1.58
N ALA A 106 14.90 7.89 1.68
CA ALA A 106 13.86 7.76 0.65
C ALA A 106 14.30 8.37 -0.70
N MET A 107 14.94 9.54 -0.68
CA MET A 107 15.48 10.19 -1.88
C MET A 107 16.60 9.38 -2.52
N LEU A 108 17.52 8.83 -1.72
CA LEU A 108 18.59 7.97 -2.22
C LEU A 108 18.00 6.71 -2.87
N LEU A 109 17.08 6.03 -2.17
CA LEU A 109 16.46 4.81 -2.67
C LEU A 109 15.69 5.04 -3.97
N SER A 110 14.85 6.06 -4.01
CA SER A 110 14.09 6.41 -5.23
C SER A 110 15.03 6.71 -6.39
N THR A 111 16.10 7.47 -6.17
CA THR A 111 17.10 7.80 -7.19
C THR A 111 17.79 6.54 -7.71
N VAL A 112 18.24 5.64 -6.83
CA VAL A 112 18.88 4.38 -7.22
C VAL A 112 17.91 3.50 -8.02
N CYS A 113 16.66 3.36 -7.58
CA CYS A 113 15.65 2.57 -8.29
C CYS A 113 15.36 3.13 -9.69
N ILE A 114 15.23 4.45 -9.82
CA ILE A 114 14.97 5.13 -11.10
C ILE A 114 16.18 4.97 -12.04
N LEU A 115 17.39 5.25 -11.56
CA LEU A 115 18.61 5.10 -12.35
C LEU A 115 18.80 3.65 -12.79
N TYR A 116 18.67 2.69 -11.87
CA TYR A 116 18.77 1.27 -12.19
C TYR A 116 17.75 0.85 -13.25
N ALA A 117 16.47 1.20 -13.07
CA ALA A 117 15.42 0.89 -14.05
C ALA A 117 15.70 1.54 -15.42
N SER A 118 16.33 2.73 -15.46
CA SER A 118 16.71 3.39 -16.71
C SER A 118 17.80 2.62 -17.48
N THR A 119 18.74 1.97 -16.77
CA THR A 119 19.80 1.16 -17.39
C THR A 119 19.31 -0.15 -18.00
N LEU A 120 18.20 -0.71 -17.49
CA LEU A 120 17.57 -1.93 -18.02
C LEU A 120 16.81 -1.72 -19.33
N GLY A 121 16.69 -0.47 -19.78
CA GLY A 121 16.05 -0.09 -21.03
C GLY A 121 14.53 -0.05 -20.98
N LYS A 122 13.94 0.76 -21.86
CA LYS A 122 12.50 1.06 -21.89
C LYS A 122 11.61 -0.18 -22.02
N LYS A 123 12.10 -1.25 -22.66
CA LYS A 123 11.34 -2.50 -22.86
C LYS A 123 11.04 -3.24 -21.55
N SER A 124 11.97 -3.22 -20.58
CA SER A 124 11.79 -3.85 -19.26
C SER A 124 10.89 -3.04 -18.32
N VAL A 125 10.54 -1.81 -18.69
CA VAL A 125 9.65 -0.94 -17.91
C VAL A 125 8.29 -0.82 -18.59
N LEU A 126 8.24 -0.30 -19.82
CA LEU A 126 7.00 0.10 -20.47
C LEU A 126 6.07 -1.07 -20.81
N ARG A 127 6.62 -2.18 -21.31
CA ARG A 127 5.81 -3.35 -21.68
C ARG A 127 5.21 -4.04 -20.44
N PRO A 128 6.00 -4.35 -19.39
CA PRO A 128 5.49 -4.79 -18.09
C PRO A 128 4.44 -3.85 -17.48
N MET A 129 4.69 -2.54 -17.53
CA MET A 129 3.76 -1.54 -16.99
C MET A 129 2.43 -1.53 -17.73
N ALA A 130 2.45 -1.57 -19.07
CA ALA A 130 1.23 -1.65 -19.88
C ALA A 130 0.44 -2.93 -19.58
N TYR A 131 1.12 -4.07 -19.45
CA TYR A 131 0.48 -5.31 -19.03
C TYR A 131 -0.14 -5.21 -17.64
N PHE A 132 0.58 -4.61 -16.68
CA PHE A 132 0.09 -4.44 -15.31
C PHE A 132 -1.18 -3.60 -15.24
N ILE A 133 -1.28 -2.50 -16.00
CA ILE A 133 -2.46 -1.62 -16.03
C ILE A 133 -3.73 -2.36 -16.46
N ASP A 134 -3.60 -3.37 -17.33
CA ASP A 134 -4.72 -4.19 -17.79
C ASP A 134 -5.11 -5.31 -16.80
N THR A 135 -4.46 -5.38 -15.63
CA THR A 135 -4.75 -6.39 -14.60
C THR A 135 -5.72 -5.89 -13.54
N LYS A 136 -6.46 -6.82 -12.94
CA LYS A 136 -7.26 -6.55 -11.73
C LYS A 136 -6.44 -6.01 -10.55
N ALA A 137 -5.16 -6.40 -10.45
CA ALA A 137 -4.27 -5.95 -9.39
C ALA A 137 -4.02 -4.44 -9.44
N TYR A 138 -3.93 -3.87 -10.65
CA TYR A 138 -3.73 -2.44 -10.85
C TYR A 138 -4.81 -1.60 -10.17
N TYR A 139 -6.09 -1.95 -10.37
CA TYR A 139 -7.19 -1.18 -9.77
C TYR A 139 -7.13 -1.13 -8.25
N HIS A 140 -6.78 -2.24 -7.60
CA HIS A 140 -6.64 -2.26 -6.14
C HIS A 140 -5.46 -1.40 -5.68
N ILE A 141 -4.30 -1.52 -6.34
CA ILE A 141 -3.13 -0.73 -5.98
C ILE A 141 -3.37 0.76 -6.22
N ILE A 142 -3.93 1.17 -7.37
CA ILE A 142 -4.13 2.59 -7.67
C ILE A 142 -5.14 3.23 -6.73
N PHE A 143 -6.25 2.55 -6.40
CA PHE A 143 -7.18 3.07 -5.41
C PHE A 143 -6.55 3.15 -4.02
N GLY A 144 -5.78 2.14 -3.62
CA GLY A 144 -5.05 2.18 -2.36
C GLY A 144 -4.07 3.35 -2.29
N VAL A 145 -3.27 3.57 -3.34
CA VAL A 145 -2.32 4.70 -3.43
C VAL A 145 -3.05 6.04 -3.37
N LEU A 146 -4.16 6.20 -4.10
CA LEU A 146 -4.97 7.43 -4.05
C LEU A 146 -5.56 7.66 -2.66
N ILE A 147 -5.99 6.60 -1.97
CA ILE A 147 -6.49 6.70 -0.60
C ILE A 147 -5.39 7.17 0.35
N VAL A 148 -4.20 6.55 0.31
CA VAL A 148 -3.08 6.88 1.22
C VAL A 148 -2.46 8.25 0.93
N LEU A 149 -2.22 8.60 -0.34
CA LEU A 149 -1.45 9.81 -0.66
C LEU A 149 -2.32 11.05 -0.82
N VAL A 150 -3.59 10.89 -1.19
CA VAL A 150 -4.48 12.01 -1.52
C VAL A 150 -5.61 12.10 -0.51
N PHE A 151 -6.42 11.05 -0.39
CA PHE A 151 -7.66 11.13 0.38
C PHE A 151 -7.42 11.24 1.89
N SER A 152 -6.52 10.44 2.46
CA SER A 152 -6.18 10.53 3.89
C SER A 152 -5.61 11.90 4.27
N ARG A 153 -4.90 12.56 3.35
CA ARG A 153 -4.29 13.89 3.59
C ARG A 153 -5.34 14.98 3.53
N ILE A 154 -6.19 14.98 2.51
CA ILE A 154 -7.24 16.00 2.36
C ILE A 154 -8.30 15.82 3.44
N PHE A 155 -8.78 14.59 3.64
CA PHE A 155 -9.88 14.30 4.54
C PHE A 155 -9.42 14.02 5.97
N GLY A 156 -8.40 13.19 6.21
CA GLY A 156 -7.94 12.86 7.57
C GLY A 156 -7.13 13.98 8.23
N SER A 157 -6.06 14.44 7.57
CA SER A 157 -5.16 15.48 8.13
C SER A 157 -5.68 16.91 7.96
N GLY A 158 -6.73 17.10 7.14
CA GLY A 158 -7.24 18.39 6.68
C GLY A 158 -7.57 19.34 7.82
N ARG A 159 -6.59 20.18 8.21
CA ARG A 159 -6.77 21.22 9.25
C ARG A 159 -7.89 22.19 8.85
N MET A 160 -8.06 22.43 7.56
CA MET A 160 -9.09 23.32 7.02
C MET A 160 -10.51 22.76 7.14
N ILE A 161 -10.72 21.45 7.03
CA ILE A 161 -12.08 20.88 7.08
C ILE A 161 -12.53 20.79 8.54
N TRP A 162 -11.79 20.03 9.33
CA TRP A 162 -12.23 19.65 10.67
C TRP A 162 -12.14 20.76 11.72
N LYS A 163 -11.27 21.76 11.53
CA LYS A 163 -11.24 22.91 12.45
C LYS A 163 -12.55 23.71 12.39
N HIS A 164 -13.19 23.79 11.22
CA HIS A 164 -14.47 24.46 11.05
C HIS A 164 -15.66 23.59 11.49
N ILE A 165 -15.54 22.26 11.38
CA ILE A 165 -16.62 21.32 11.77
C ILE A 165 -16.64 21.11 13.29
N MET A 166 -15.48 20.86 13.92
CA MET A 166 -15.40 20.50 15.35
C MET A 166 -15.40 21.70 16.30
N ILE A 167 -15.23 22.93 15.79
CA ILE A 167 -15.33 24.22 16.50
C ILE A 167 -14.70 24.19 17.91
N ALA A 168 -15.49 23.95 18.95
CA ALA A 168 -15.11 24.04 20.37
C ALA A 168 -14.49 22.74 20.93
N GLU A 169 -14.73 21.59 20.31
CA GLU A 169 -14.23 20.27 20.75
C GLU A 169 -13.14 19.74 19.81
N TYR A 170 -12.18 20.61 19.47
CA TYR A 170 -11.06 20.22 18.64
C TYR A 170 -10.13 19.26 19.40
N SER A 171 -10.16 17.97 19.04
CA SER A 171 -9.17 16.99 19.52
C SER A 171 -8.29 16.49 18.37
N TYR A 172 -6.99 16.45 18.64
CA TYR A 172 -5.97 15.95 17.73
C TYR A 172 -6.12 14.44 17.52
N ASP A 173 -6.47 13.70 18.57
CA ASP A 173 -6.55 12.23 18.55
C ASP A 173 -7.62 11.71 17.58
N TYR A 174 -8.76 12.40 17.47
CA TYR A 174 -9.79 12.02 16.49
C TYR A 174 -9.33 12.19 15.05
N LYS A 175 -8.52 13.22 14.78
CA LYS A 175 -7.95 13.43 13.44
C LYS A 175 -6.90 12.40 13.12
N ALA A 176 -6.03 12.10 14.08
CA ALA A 176 -5.06 11.04 13.96
C ALA A 176 -5.78 9.72 13.64
N ALA A 177 -6.79 9.34 14.42
CA ALA A 177 -7.59 8.14 14.17
C ALA A 177 -8.24 8.10 12.77
N LEU A 178 -8.77 9.23 12.28
CA LEU A 178 -9.33 9.33 10.92
C LEU A 178 -8.26 9.18 9.84
N GLN A 179 -7.14 9.88 9.98
CA GLN A 179 -6.04 9.82 9.03
C GLN A 179 -5.44 8.41 9.00
N GLU A 180 -5.06 7.87 10.17
CA GLU A 180 -4.44 6.56 10.30
C GLU A 180 -5.36 5.42 9.85
N GLY A 181 -6.66 5.53 10.11
CA GLY A 181 -7.65 4.60 9.59
C GLY A 181 -7.73 4.62 8.05
N LEU A 182 -7.69 5.80 7.43
CA LEU A 182 -7.70 5.93 5.97
C LEU A 182 -6.39 5.44 5.35
N GLU A 183 -5.25 5.71 5.98
CA GLU A 183 -3.95 5.19 5.54
C GLU A 183 -3.94 3.65 5.61
N LEU A 184 -4.42 3.05 6.71
CA LEU A 184 -4.55 1.60 6.84
C LEU A 184 -5.49 1.00 5.77
N LEU A 185 -6.63 1.63 5.49
CA LEU A 185 -7.53 1.20 4.42
C LEU A 185 -6.82 1.18 3.07
N GLY A 186 -6.07 2.24 2.74
CA GLY A 186 -5.33 2.32 1.49
C GLY A 186 -4.22 1.26 1.39
N TYR A 187 -3.49 1.00 2.48
CA TYR A 187 -2.47 -0.04 2.52
C TYR A 187 -3.04 -1.46 2.39
N ILE A 188 -4.25 -1.72 2.90
CA ILE A 188 -4.96 -2.98 2.66
C ILE A 188 -5.20 -3.20 1.16
N PHE A 189 -5.66 -2.18 0.43
CA PHE A 189 -5.87 -2.29 -1.02
C PHE A 189 -4.57 -2.50 -1.78
N ILE A 190 -3.49 -1.81 -1.39
CA ILE A 190 -2.16 -1.99 -1.97
C ILE A 190 -1.66 -3.43 -1.75
N ALA A 191 -1.76 -3.95 -0.52
CA ALA A 191 -1.33 -5.30 -0.19
C ALA A 191 -2.16 -6.37 -0.89
N TYR A 192 -3.48 -6.19 -0.93
CA TYR A 192 -4.37 -7.09 -1.64
C TYR A 192 -4.10 -7.12 -3.15
N GLY A 193 -3.90 -5.96 -3.77
CA GLY A 193 -3.52 -5.88 -5.18
C GLY A 193 -2.15 -6.50 -5.46
N SER A 194 -1.17 -6.29 -4.57
CA SER A 194 0.16 -6.92 -4.66
C SER A 194 0.07 -8.45 -4.58
N TYR A 195 -0.79 -8.97 -3.70
CA TYR A 195 -1.05 -10.40 -3.58
C TYR A 195 -1.74 -10.98 -4.83
N ILE A 196 -2.74 -10.29 -5.39
CA ILE A 196 -3.37 -10.70 -6.66
C ILE A 196 -2.32 -10.76 -7.78
N PHE A 197 -1.48 -9.74 -7.89
CA PHE A 197 -0.42 -9.69 -8.90
C PHE A 197 0.51 -10.90 -8.80
N HIS A 198 0.95 -11.24 -7.58
CA HIS A 198 1.76 -12.43 -7.32
C HIS A 198 1.08 -13.72 -7.76
N ARG A 199 -0.21 -13.89 -7.45
CA ARG A 199 -0.97 -15.10 -7.81
C ARG A 199 -1.19 -15.25 -9.31
N GLN A 200 -1.46 -14.15 -10.02
CA GLN A 200 -1.68 -14.19 -11.48
C GLN A 200 -0.45 -14.70 -12.22
N LYS A 201 0.75 -14.26 -11.79
CA LYS A 201 2.02 -14.69 -12.38
C LYS A 201 2.37 -16.13 -12.01
N ALA A 202 2.24 -16.54 -10.74
CA ALA A 202 2.49 -17.91 -10.32
C ALA A 202 1.61 -18.93 -11.11
N HIS A 203 0.36 -18.57 -11.40
CA HIS A 203 -0.51 -19.39 -12.24
C HIS A 203 -0.07 -19.47 -13.71
N THR A 204 0.49 -18.40 -14.26
CA THR A 204 1.00 -18.37 -15.65
C THR A 204 2.28 -19.19 -15.80
N GLU A 205 3.12 -19.23 -14.75
CA GLU A 205 4.31 -20.10 -14.73
C GLU A 205 3.93 -21.58 -14.70
N LEU A 206 3.01 -21.98 -13.82
CA LEU A 206 2.54 -23.36 -13.68
C LEU A 206 1.81 -23.89 -14.92
N SER A 207 1.22 -23.02 -15.76
CA SER A 207 0.56 -23.44 -17.00
C SER A 207 1.50 -23.58 -18.19
N ASN A 208 2.73 -23.04 -18.10
CA ASN A 208 3.72 -23.05 -19.17
C ASN A 208 4.83 -24.10 -18.94
N GLN A 209 4.72 -24.90 -17.88
CA GLN A 209 5.53 -26.09 -17.60
C GLN A 209 4.71 -27.35 -17.92
#